data_AF-A0A068QUV0-F1
#
_entry.id   AF-A0A068QUV0-F1
#
_cell.length_a   1.000
_cell.length_b   1.000
_cell.length_c   1.000
_cell.angle_alpha   90.00
_cell.angle_beta   90.00
_cell.angle_gamma   90.00
#
_symmetry.space_group_name_H-M   'P 1'
#
loop_
_entity.id
_entity.type
_entity.pdbx_description
1 polymer ?
#
loop_
_entity_poly.entity_id
_entity_poly.type
_entity_poly.pdbx_seq_one_letter_code
_entity_poly.pdbx_strand_id
1 'polypeptide(L)' 'MIREYPSINAENIAYFFGTLRETYPLSQKIHIILDGAGYHRTEWVKEIAYVPNIELHYLPPIAQTSIR' A
#
# COMPACT_ATOMS: atom_id res chain seq x y z
N MET A 1 -5.64 -6.45 14.36
CA MET A 1 -6.34 -5.17 14.60
C MET A 1 -6.89 -4.70 13.26
N ILE A 2 -8.19 -4.43 13.16
CA ILE A 2 -8.81 -3.91 11.93
C ILE A 2 -8.84 -2.39 12.07
N ARG A 3 -8.44 -1.66 11.03
CA ARG A 3 -8.50 -0.19 10.97
C ARG A 3 -9.24 0.22 9.72
N GLU A 4 -10.13 1.20 9.87
CA GLU A 4 -10.95 1.73 8.80
C GLU A 4 -10.57 3.19 8.55
N TYR A 5 -10.42 3.54 7.27
CA TYR A 5 -10.13 4.89 6.83
C TYR A 5 -11.29 5.38 5.94
N PRO A 6 -11.74 6.64 6.06
CA PRO A 6 -12.90 7.14 5.32
C PRO A 6 -12.74 7.12 3.79
N SER A 7 -11.50 7.16 3.30
CA SER A 7 -11.19 7.13 1.87
C SER A 7 -9.80 6.56 1.62
N ILE A 8 -9.59 6.01 0.41
CA ILE A 8 -8.27 5.60 -0.04
C ILE A 8 -7.59 6.81 -0.68
N ASN A 9 -6.87 7.56 0.14
CA ASN A 9 -6.06 8.69 -0.29
C ASN A 9 -4.64 8.55 0.26
N ALA A 10 -3.74 9.38 -0.26
CA ALA A 10 -2.33 9.43 0.13
C ALA A 10 -2.10 9.55 1.64
N GLU A 11 -2.86 10.42 2.30
CA GLU A 11 -2.74 10.71 3.73
C GLU A 11 -3.14 9.49 4.58
N ASN A 12 -4.27 8.88 4.27
CA ASN A 12 -4.75 7.68 4.96
C ASN A 12 -3.83 6.48 4.76
N ILE A 13 -3.23 6.34 3.57
CA ILE A 13 -2.20 5.33 3.30
C ILE A 13 -0.95 5.58 4.17
N ALA A 14 -0.54 6.83 4.36
CA ALA A 14 0.58 7.18 5.23
C ALA A 14 0.30 6.82 6.69
N TYR A 15 -0.88 7.15 7.22
CA TYR A 15 -1.28 6.76 8.57
C TYR A 15 -1.31 5.24 8.76
N PHE A 16 -1.75 4.52 7.73
CA PHE A 16 -1.73 3.06 7.74
C PHE A 16 -0.31 2.50 7.79
N PHE A 17 0.62 3.02 6.98
CA PHE A 17 2.02 2.59 7.02
C PHE A 17 2.70 2.92 8.34
N GLY A 18 2.43 4.10 8.93
CA GLY A 18 2.92 4.48 10.26
C GLY A 18 2.46 3.49 11.33
N THR A 19 1.17 3.13 11.30
CA THR A 19 0.61 2.12 12.21
C THR A 19 1.33 0.77 12.12
N LEU A 20 1.66 0.31 10.91
CA LEU A 20 2.40 -0.94 10.74
C LEU A 20 3.77 -0.86 11.44
N ARG A 21 4.39 0.31 11.49
CA ARG A 21 5.68 0.54 12.16
C ARG A 21 5.61 0.71 13.66
N GLU A 22 4.45 1.05 14.21
CA GLU A 22 4.21 0.91 15.65
C GLU A 22 4.16 -0.56 16.06
N THR A 23 3.81 -1.46 15.15
CA THR A 23 3.62 -2.90 15.43
C THR A 23 4.87 -3.73 15.11
N TYR A 24 5.58 -3.41 14.03
CA TYR A 24 6.71 -4.19 13.52
C TYR A 24 8.01 -3.35 13.47
N PRO A 25 9.14 -3.87 13.96
CA PRO A 25 10.40 -3.12 14.03
C PRO A 25 10.95 -2.76 12.65
N LEU A 26 11.69 -1.65 12.57
CA LEU A 26 12.30 -1.15 11.32
C LEU A 26 13.33 -2.10 10.70
N SER A 27 13.97 -2.93 11.53
CA SER A 27 14.93 -3.96 11.07
C SER A 27 14.27 -5.03 10.19
N GLN A 28 12.96 -5.18 10.28
CA GLN A 28 12.19 -6.07 9.43
C GLN A 28 11.57 -5.28 8.27
N LYS A 29 11.82 -5.74 7.05
CA LYS A 29 11.12 -5.24 5.87
C LYS A 29 9.68 -5.77 5.87
N ILE A 30 8.72 -4.88 5.65
CA ILE A 30 7.30 -5.24 5.53
C ILE A 30 6.96 -5.29 4.04
N HIS A 31 6.33 -6.36 3.60
CA HIS A 31 5.85 -6.52 2.24
C HIS A 31 4.33 -6.36 2.19
N ILE A 32 3.84 -5.48 1.33
CA ILE A 32 2.40 -5.24 1.14
C ILE A 32 2.05 -5.59 -0.31
N ILE A 33 1.00 -6.40 -0.50
CA ILE A 33 0.48 -6.74 -1.82
C ILE A 33 -0.78 -5.89 -2.06
N LEU A 34 -0.75 -5.06 -3.11
CA LEU A 34 -1.83 -4.16 -3.50
C LEU A 34 -2.45 -4.60 -4.83
N ASP A 35 -3.71 -4.25 -5.06
CA ASP A 35 -4.29 -4.36 -6.40
C ASP A 35 -3.67 -3.33 -7.35
N GLY A 36 -3.94 -3.47 -8.64
CA GLY A 36 -3.41 -2.58 -9.68
C GLY A 36 -4.11 -1.23 -9.80
N ALA A 37 -4.97 -0.82 -8.86
CA ALA A 37 -5.75 0.40 -9.00
C ALA A 37 -4.87 1.65 -9.06
N GLY A 38 -5.27 2.64 -9.86
CA GLY A 38 -4.45 3.82 -10.16
C GLY A 38 -4.00 4.60 -8.92
N TYR A 39 -4.82 4.66 -7.88
CA TYR A 39 -4.51 5.36 -6.63
C TYR A 39 -3.39 4.68 -5.82
N HIS A 40 -3.23 3.35 -5.91
CA HIS A 40 -2.14 2.62 -5.28
C HIS A 40 -0.78 2.83 -5.97
N ARG A 41 -0.78 3.22 -7.26
CA ARG A 41 0.42 3.33 -8.09
C ARG A 41 1.01 4.74 -8.16
N THR A 42 0.42 5.70 -7.45
CA THR A 42 0.91 7.07 -7.44
C THR A 42 2.32 7.13 -6.87
N GLU A 43 3.16 8.04 -7.41
CA GLU A 43 4.55 8.16 -6.96
C GLU A 43 4.64 8.50 -5.48
N TRP A 44 3.72 9.34 -5.01
CA TRP A 44 3.60 9.71 -3.61
C TRP A 44 3.41 8.51 -2.67
N VAL A 45 2.58 7.52 -3.05
CA VAL A 45 2.40 6.30 -2.22
C VAL A 45 3.68 5.47 -2.13
N LYS A 46 4.48 5.43 -3.21
CA LYS A 46 5.78 4.74 -3.19
C LYS A 46 6.79 5.46 -2.31
N GLU A 47 6.83 6.79 -2.38
CA GLU A 47 7.71 7.62 -1.53
C GLU A 47 7.37 7.43 -0.04
N ILE A 48 6.08 7.44 0.32
CA ILE A 48 5.64 7.19 1.70
C ILE A 48 6.00 5.77 2.15
N ALA A 49 6.01 4.76 1.26
CA ALA A 49 6.41 3.39 1.61
C ALA A 49 7.94 3.23 1.79
N TYR A 50 8.74 3.99 1.05
CA TYR A 50 10.20 3.89 1.06
C TYR A 50 10.79 4.24 2.43
N VAL A 51 10.41 5.40 2.99
CA VAL A 51 10.93 5.90 4.28
C VAL A 51 10.80 4.88 5.41
N PRO A 52 9.64 4.24 5.63
CA PRO A 52 9.49 3.23 6.66
C PRO A 52 10.07 1.87 6.28
N ASN A 53 10.83 1.66 5.19
CA ASN A 53 11.33 0.33 4.77
C ASN A 53 10.20 -0.67 4.40
N ILE A 54 9.14 -0.18 3.76
CA ILE A 54 8.01 -0.99 3.26
C ILE A 54 8.18 -1.21 1.75
N GLU A 55 8.02 -2.46 1.31
CA GLU A 55 8.09 -2.83 -0.10
C GLU A 55 6.68 -3.14 -0.63
N LEU A 56 6.30 -2.43 -1.70
CA LEU A 56 5.00 -2.58 -2.34
C LEU A 56 5.10 -3.52 -3.54
N HIS A 57 4.29 -4.58 -3.50
CA HIS A 57 4.07 -5.50 -4.60
C HIS A 57 2.69 -5.23 -5.20
N TYR A 58 2.59 -5.23 -6.52
CA TYR A 58 1.30 -5.05 -7.19
C TYR A 58 0.90 -6.36 -7.84
N LEU A 59 -0.36 -6.73 -7.68
CA LEU A 59 -0.92 -7.83 -8.45
C LEU A 59 -0.79 -7.52 -9.94
N PRO A 60 -0.46 -8.53 -10.78
CA PRO A 60 -0.54 -8.35 -12.22
C PRO A 60 -1.94 -7.86 -12.58
N PRO A 61 -2.08 -7.05 -13.66
CA PRO A 61 -3.40 -6.65 -14.12
C PRO A 61 -4.26 -7.91 -14.24
N ILE A 62 -5.39 -7.96 -13.51
CA ILE A 62 -6.37 -9.01 -13.75
C ILE A 62 -6.64 -8.93 -15.25
N ALA A 63 -6.36 -10.01 -15.99
CA ALA A 63 -6.74 -10.10 -17.38
C ALA A 63 -8.23 -9.76 -17.40
N GLN A 64 -8.58 -8.58 -17.93
CA GLN A 64 -9.95 -8.29 -18.26
C GLN A 64 -10.30 -9.34 -19.29
N THR A 65 -10.94 -10.43 -18.86
CA THR A 65 -11.77 -11.22 -19.76
C THR A 65 -12.89 -10.27 -20.16
N SER A 66 -12.62 -9.46 -21.17
CA SER A 66 -13.63 -8.80 -21.94
C SER A 66 -14.43 -9.93 -22.57
N ILE A 67 -15.59 -10.24 -22.00
CA ILE A 67 -16.65 -10.86 -22.80
C ILE A 67 -17.02 -9.77 -23.80
N ARG A 68 -16.43 -9.87 -24.99
CA ARG A 68 -16.98 -9.25 -26.20
C ARG A 68 -18.23 -10.00 -26.59
#